data_AF-A0A0D3RIW7-F1
#
_entry.id   AF-A0A0D3RIW7-F1
#
_cell.length_a   1.000
_cell.length_b   1.000
_cell.length_c   1.000
_cell.angle_alpha   90.00
_cell.angle_beta   90.00
_cell.angle_gamma   90.00
#
_symmetry.space_group_name_H-M   'P 1'
#
loop_
_entity.id
_entity.type
_entity.pdbx_description
1 polymer ?
#
loop_
_entity_poly.entity_id
_entity_poly.type
_entity_poly.pdbx_seq_one_letter_code
_entity_poly.pdbx_strand_id
1 'polypeptide(L)'
;QEDGTSTPSYINTFQRGSEESVWDTVPQPDWDTLAKGQSGSGYLDLFNNGGGSFAAQYKYTDAPDADARLIQAAFWAQQYATAQGNQSQISSTMADAAKLGDYLRYSMFDKYFKQISASCSQGGSVACPAGTSKSNEDTYLLS
;
A
#
# COMPACT_ATOMS: atom_id res chain seq x y z
N GLN A 1 7.11 -15.46 -1.96
CA GLN A 1 6.93 -16.93 -1.93
C GLN A 1 7.25 -17.45 -0.54
N GLU A 2 6.53 -18.46 -0.04
CA GLU A 2 6.74 -19.06 1.29
C GLU A 2 7.71 -20.26 1.27
N ASP A 3 8.89 -20.10 0.67
CA ASP A 3 9.85 -21.19 0.56
C ASP A 3 10.75 -21.37 1.80
N GLY A 4 10.66 -20.45 2.76
CA GLY A 4 11.46 -20.45 4.00
C GLY A 4 12.96 -20.24 3.80
N THR A 5 13.42 -19.86 2.60
CA THR A 5 14.85 -19.79 2.26
C THR A 5 15.26 -18.56 1.44
N SER A 6 14.37 -18.03 0.59
CA SER A 6 14.68 -16.86 -0.23
C SER A 6 14.73 -15.56 0.59
N THR A 7 15.65 -14.67 0.24
CA THR A 7 15.83 -13.37 0.88
C THR A 7 15.87 -12.23 -0.15
N PRO A 8 15.25 -11.07 0.12
CA PRO A 8 14.43 -10.75 1.30
C PRO A 8 13.06 -11.44 1.28
N SER A 9 12.46 -11.63 2.46
CA SER A 9 11.09 -12.14 2.60
C SER A 9 10.13 -10.97 2.86
N TYR A 10 9.06 -10.90 2.07
CA TYR A 10 8.01 -9.89 2.24
C TYR A 10 7.00 -10.35 3.28
N ILE A 11 6.81 -9.52 4.31
CA ILE A 11 5.93 -9.77 5.46
C ILE A 11 5.15 -8.51 5.78
N ASN A 12 4.04 -8.69 6.49
CA ASN A 12 3.31 -7.60 7.11
C ASN A 12 2.85 -8.00 8.53
N THR A 13 2.39 -7.03 9.31
CA THR A 13 2.06 -7.16 10.74
C THR A 13 0.69 -6.55 11.06
N PHE A 14 0.56 -5.23 10.98
CA PHE A 14 -0.66 -4.51 11.34
C PHE A 14 -1.84 -4.82 10.41
N GLN A 15 -2.94 -5.33 10.97
CA GLN A 15 -4.15 -5.71 10.23
C GLN A 15 -5.46 -5.58 11.06
N ARG A 16 -5.41 -5.36 12.38
CA ARG A 16 -6.58 -5.47 13.28
C ARG A 16 -7.03 -4.15 13.93
N GLY A 17 -6.73 -3.02 13.29
CA GLY A 17 -7.28 -1.72 13.65
C GLY A 17 -6.44 -0.92 14.64
N SER A 18 -6.96 0.22 15.10
CA SER A 18 -6.19 1.26 15.81
C SER A 18 -5.69 0.87 17.19
N GLU A 19 -6.25 -0.18 17.81
CA GLU A 19 -5.82 -0.67 19.12
C GLU A 19 -4.79 -1.80 19.03
N GLU A 20 -4.44 -2.27 17.82
CA GLU A 20 -3.36 -3.24 17.62
C GLU A 20 -2.00 -2.54 17.73
N SER A 21 -1.35 -2.66 18.90
CA SER A 21 0.01 -2.16 19.07
C SER A 21 1.03 -3.05 18.37
N VAL A 22 2.27 -2.56 18.22
CA VAL A 22 3.38 -3.37 17.68
C VAL A 22 3.61 -4.67 18.46
N TRP A 23 3.26 -4.70 19.75
CA TRP A 23 3.40 -5.87 20.62
C TRP A 23 2.30 -6.91 20.44
N ASP A 24 1.19 -6.52 19.81
CA ASP A 24 0.00 -7.35 19.70
C ASP A 24 -0.10 -8.01 18.32
N THR A 25 0.70 -7.60 17.34
CA THR A 25 0.65 -8.12 15.95
C THR A 25 1.04 -9.60 15.83
N VAL A 26 0.60 -10.23 14.74
CA VAL A 26 1.09 -11.54 14.30
C VAL A 26 1.82 -11.36 12.97
N PRO A 27 3.16 -11.45 12.93
CA PRO A 27 3.91 -11.38 11.67
C PRO A 27 3.48 -12.49 10.71
N GLN A 28 3.10 -12.09 9.49
CA GLN A 28 2.52 -12.97 8.49
C GLN A 28 3.10 -12.68 7.10
N PRO A 29 3.16 -13.67 6.19
CA PRO A 29 3.75 -13.49 4.87
C PRO A 29 2.82 -12.70 3.94
N ASP A 30 3.38 -11.78 3.15
CA ASP A 30 2.61 -11.06 2.14
C ASP A 30 2.10 -11.98 1.03
N TRP A 31 2.82 -13.06 0.76
CA TRP A 31 2.40 -14.14 -0.11
C TRP A 31 1.94 -15.31 0.77
N ASP A 32 0.64 -15.50 0.95
CA ASP A 32 0.04 -16.56 1.77
C ASP A 32 -0.38 -17.76 0.90
N THR A 33 0.36 -18.88 0.98
CA THR A 33 0.00 -20.12 0.26
C THR A 33 -0.86 -21.08 1.08
N LEU A 34 -1.32 -20.66 2.26
CA LEU A 34 -2.02 -21.48 3.25
C LEU A 34 -1.16 -22.63 3.82
N ALA A 35 0.16 -22.59 3.59
CA ALA A 35 1.09 -23.65 4.02
C ALA A 35 1.58 -23.47 5.46
N LYS A 36 1.44 -22.26 6.03
CA LYS A 36 1.80 -21.89 7.39
C LYS A 36 0.60 -21.25 8.10
N GLY A 37 0.60 -21.24 9.42
CA GLY A 37 -0.55 -20.77 10.20
C GLY A 37 -1.61 -21.86 10.36
N GLN A 38 -2.89 -21.47 10.30
CA GLN A 38 -4.02 -22.37 10.46
C GLN A 38 -4.25 -23.22 9.20
N SER A 39 -4.50 -24.52 9.40
CA SER A 39 -4.73 -25.46 8.30
C SER A 39 -5.96 -25.05 7.47
N GLY A 40 -5.74 -24.78 6.18
CA GLY A 40 -6.79 -24.43 5.22
C GLY A 40 -7.10 -22.94 5.09
N SER A 41 -6.56 -22.08 5.98
CA SER A 41 -6.79 -20.63 5.97
C SER A 41 -5.51 -19.80 6.05
N GLY A 42 -4.35 -20.41 6.30
CA GLY A 42 -3.10 -19.66 6.40
C GLY A 42 -3.11 -18.77 7.63
N TYR A 43 -2.78 -17.48 7.45
CA TYR A 43 -2.99 -16.43 8.45
C TYR A 43 -4.25 -15.61 8.19
N LEU A 44 -4.99 -15.91 7.11
CA LEU A 44 -6.03 -15.03 6.60
C LEU A 44 -7.26 -14.94 7.52
N ASP A 45 -7.59 -16.01 8.23
CA ASP A 45 -8.75 -16.07 9.13
C ASP A 45 -8.60 -15.23 10.41
N LEU A 46 -7.37 -14.79 10.72
CA LEU A 46 -7.11 -13.82 11.78
C LEU A 46 -7.64 -12.42 11.42
N PHE A 47 -7.81 -12.12 10.13
CA PHE A 47 -8.03 -10.76 9.63
C PHE A 47 -9.33 -10.58 8.84
N ASN A 48 -9.86 -11.66 8.25
CA ASN A 48 -11.12 -11.62 7.51
C ASN A 48 -11.90 -12.94 7.64
N ASN A 49 -13.20 -12.90 7.34
CA ASN A 49 -14.10 -14.06 7.48
C ASN A 49 -14.08 -15.00 6.26
N GLY A 50 -13.24 -14.74 5.25
CA GLY A 50 -13.06 -15.56 4.06
C GLY A 50 -14.29 -15.72 3.16
N GLY A 51 -15.43 -15.06 3.44
CA GLY A 51 -16.67 -15.24 2.67
C GLY A 51 -17.11 -16.71 2.51
N GLY A 52 -16.70 -17.60 3.44
CA GLY A 52 -16.96 -19.04 3.40
C GLY A 52 -15.76 -19.93 3.04
N SER A 53 -14.70 -19.42 2.41
CA SER A 53 -13.49 -20.19 2.10
C SER A 53 -12.28 -19.32 1.83
N PHE A 54 -11.08 -19.80 2.18
CA PHE A 54 -9.83 -19.08 1.91
C PHE A 54 -9.13 -19.60 0.66
N ALA A 55 -8.46 -18.69 -0.05
CA ALA A 55 -7.62 -18.99 -1.21
C ALA A 55 -6.20 -18.47 -0.99
N ALA A 56 -5.22 -19.23 -1.50
CA ALA A 56 -3.84 -18.76 -1.58
C ALA A 56 -3.78 -17.45 -2.37
N GLN A 57 -3.07 -16.46 -1.84
CA GLN A 57 -3.10 -15.09 -2.35
C GLN A 57 -1.83 -14.33 -2.00
N TYR A 58 -1.67 -13.15 -2.60
CA TYR A 58 -0.66 -12.19 -2.19
C TYR A 58 -1.30 -10.83 -1.92
N LYS A 59 -0.72 -10.08 -1.00
CA LYS A 59 -1.12 -8.72 -0.62
C LYS A 59 0.11 -7.94 -0.21
N TYR A 60 0.22 -6.71 -0.69
CA TYR A 60 1.29 -5.78 -0.32
C TYR A 60 0.65 -4.49 0.18
N THR A 61 1.37 -3.76 1.01
CA THR A 61 0.91 -2.47 1.54
C THR A 61 1.96 -1.42 1.26
N ASP A 62 1.54 -0.37 0.57
CA ASP A 62 2.37 0.80 0.31
C ASP A 62 2.55 1.63 1.58
N ALA A 63 3.69 2.30 1.71
CA ALA A 63 3.90 3.36 2.70
C ALA A 63 4.08 4.68 1.92
N PRO A 64 3.00 5.45 1.68
CA PRO A 64 3.03 6.57 0.74
C PRO A 64 4.05 7.65 1.08
N ASP A 65 4.39 7.80 2.36
CA ASP A 65 5.43 8.72 2.83
C ASP A 65 6.83 8.30 2.37
N ALA A 66 7.12 6.99 2.32
CA ALA A 66 8.39 6.45 1.87
C ALA A 66 8.57 6.63 0.36
N ASP A 67 7.54 6.32 -0.42
CA ASP A 67 7.53 6.49 -1.86
C ASP A 67 7.65 7.97 -2.25
N ALA A 68 6.88 8.85 -1.59
CA ALA A 68 7.00 10.30 -1.79
C ALA A 68 8.40 10.81 -1.44
N ARG A 69 9.03 10.29 -0.38
CA ARG A 69 10.39 10.65 0.02
C ARG A 69 11.42 10.19 -1.02
N LEU A 70 11.21 9.03 -1.66
CA LEU A 70 12.06 8.57 -2.75
C LEU A 70 11.96 9.51 -3.96
N ILE A 71 10.74 9.90 -4.34
CA ILE A 71 10.49 10.87 -5.41
C ILE A 71 11.13 12.23 -5.08
N GLN A 72 11.03 12.67 -3.82
CA GLN A 72 11.68 13.89 -3.35
C GLN A 72 13.21 13.81 -3.46
N ALA A 73 13.81 12.66 -3.12
CA ALA A 73 15.24 12.45 -3.26
C ALA A 73 15.67 12.43 -4.74
N ALA A 74 14.87 11.81 -5.61
CA ALA A 74 15.08 11.80 -7.06
C ALA A 74 15.07 13.22 -7.64
N PHE A 75 14.17 14.09 -7.18
CA PHE A 75 14.16 15.51 -7.56
C PHE A 75 15.50 16.19 -7.23
N TRP A 76 16.02 16.02 -6.01
CA TRP A 76 17.31 16.60 -5.65
C TRP A 76 18.48 16.01 -6.44
N ALA A 77 18.46 14.70 -6.70
CA ALA A 77 19.44 14.05 -7.57
C ALA A 77 19.46 14.68 -8.97
N GLN A 78 18.29 14.96 -9.55
CA GLN A 78 18.18 15.67 -10.83
C GLN A 78 18.79 17.07 -10.78
N GLN A 79 18.50 17.84 -9.72
CA GLN A 79 19.06 19.18 -9.56
C GLN A 79 20.60 19.13 -9.50
N TYR A 80 21.16 18.24 -8.69
CA TYR A 80 22.61 18.12 -8.53
C TYR A 80 23.31 17.57 -9.77
N ALA A 81 22.73 16.55 -10.41
CA ALA A 81 23.28 15.98 -11.63
C ALA A 81 23.25 17.01 -12.77
N THR A 82 22.18 17.81 -12.88
CA THR A 82 22.09 18.90 -13.87
C THR A 82 23.17 19.96 -13.63
N ALA A 83 23.38 20.38 -12.37
CA ALA A 83 24.42 21.35 -12.03
C ALA A 83 25.84 20.86 -12.37
N GLN A 84 26.05 19.54 -12.40
CA GLN A 84 27.33 18.91 -12.77
C GLN A 84 27.41 18.53 -14.26
N GLY A 85 26.36 18.75 -15.06
CA GLY A 85 26.29 18.31 -16.45
C GLY A 85 26.16 16.79 -16.63
N ASN A 86 25.74 16.07 -15.59
CA ASN A 86 25.67 14.61 -15.51
C ASN A 86 24.24 14.05 -15.55
N GLN A 87 23.22 14.87 -15.87
CA GLN A 87 21.82 14.46 -15.81
C GLN A 87 21.48 13.23 -16.68
N SER A 88 22.20 13.02 -17.79
CA SER A 88 21.99 11.84 -18.64
C SER A 88 22.30 10.53 -17.92
N GLN A 89 23.21 10.55 -16.93
CA GLN A 89 23.65 9.37 -16.18
C GLN A 89 22.57 8.81 -15.24
N ILE A 90 21.59 9.63 -14.85
CA ILE A 90 20.52 9.24 -13.91
C ILE A 90 19.14 9.13 -14.59
N SER A 91 19.09 9.21 -15.91
CA SER A 91 17.84 9.26 -16.69
C SER A 91 16.90 8.08 -16.42
N SER A 92 17.44 6.86 -16.25
CA SER A 92 16.65 5.68 -15.88
C SER A 92 16.05 5.82 -14.48
N THR A 93 16.83 6.27 -13.50
CA THR A 93 16.34 6.52 -12.13
C THR A 93 15.22 7.56 -12.11
N MET A 94 15.29 8.59 -12.96
CA MET A 94 14.20 9.58 -13.08
C MET A 94 12.94 8.99 -13.70
N ALA A 95 13.08 8.10 -14.68
CA ALA A 95 11.94 7.38 -15.25
C ALA A 95 11.27 6.48 -14.21
N ASP A 96 12.06 5.78 -13.39
CA ASP A 96 11.54 4.93 -12.31
C ASP A 96 10.86 5.75 -11.21
N ALA A 97 11.44 6.89 -10.81
CA ALA A 97 10.82 7.79 -9.83
C ALA A 97 9.52 8.41 -10.35
N ALA A 98 9.47 8.80 -11.64
CA ALA A 98 8.24 9.29 -12.26
C ALA A 98 7.16 8.20 -12.30
N LYS A 99 7.54 6.96 -12.64
CA LYS A 99 6.63 5.81 -12.60
C LYS A 99 6.12 5.53 -11.18
N LEU A 100 7.00 5.61 -10.17
CA LEU A 100 6.61 5.48 -8.76
C LEU A 100 5.55 6.53 -8.40
N GLY A 101 5.78 7.79 -8.77
CA GLY A 101 4.82 8.88 -8.55
C GLY A 101 3.48 8.68 -9.26
N ASP A 102 3.46 8.01 -10.41
CA ASP A 102 2.23 7.68 -11.12
C ASP A 102 1.38 6.63 -10.37
N TYR A 103 2.02 5.59 -9.83
CA TYR A 103 1.35 4.58 -8.99
C TYR A 103 0.98 5.11 -7.60
N LEU A 104 1.80 6.00 -7.02
CA LEU A 104 1.55 6.63 -5.71
C LEU A 104 0.21 7.37 -5.66
N ARG A 105 -0.37 7.73 -6.81
CA ARG A 105 -1.73 8.30 -6.89
C ARG A 105 -2.81 7.41 -6.27
N TYR A 106 -2.59 6.10 -6.11
CA TYR A 106 -3.51 5.23 -5.36
C TYR A 106 -3.69 5.67 -3.91
N SER A 107 -2.66 6.26 -3.28
CA SER A 107 -2.73 6.80 -1.92
C SER A 107 -3.69 7.99 -1.78
N MET A 108 -4.15 8.57 -2.89
CA MET A 108 -5.01 9.75 -2.87
C MET A 108 -6.50 9.42 -2.77
N PHE A 109 -6.90 8.16 -2.88
CA PHE A 109 -8.31 7.76 -2.87
C PHE A 109 -8.74 7.22 -1.50
N ASP A 110 -10.04 7.38 -1.19
CA ASP A 110 -10.64 6.62 -0.09
C ASP A 110 -10.39 5.11 -0.27
N LYS A 111 -10.18 4.40 0.84
CA LYS A 111 -9.86 2.95 0.87
C LYS A 111 -10.80 2.10 0.01
N TYR A 112 -12.06 2.50 -0.13
CA TYR A 112 -13.08 1.81 -0.89
C TYR A 112 -13.68 2.66 -2.02
N PHE A 113 -12.96 3.70 -2.48
CA PHE A 113 -13.40 4.61 -3.55
C PHE A 113 -14.78 5.21 -3.26
N LYS A 114 -15.02 5.57 -1.99
CA LYS A 114 -16.27 6.23 -1.55
C LYS A 114 -16.23 7.72 -1.84
N GLN A 115 -17.44 8.30 -1.92
CA GLN A 115 -17.57 9.73 -2.12
C GLN A 115 -16.98 10.54 -0.94
N ILE A 116 -16.07 11.46 -1.22
CA ILE A 116 -15.52 12.41 -0.23
C ILE A 116 -16.53 13.54 -0.01
N SER A 117 -17.17 13.54 1.16
CA SER A 117 -18.12 14.58 1.58
C SER A 117 -18.26 14.61 3.10
N ALA A 118 -18.68 15.75 3.65
CA ALA A 118 -18.89 15.89 5.10
C ALA A 118 -19.92 14.89 5.65
N SER A 119 -20.97 14.58 4.86
CA SER A 119 -21.96 13.56 5.22
C SER A 119 -21.35 12.16 5.28
N CYS A 120 -20.46 11.80 4.34
CA CYS A 120 -19.75 10.53 4.38
C CYS A 120 -18.78 10.42 5.56
N SER A 121 -18.08 11.50 5.92
CA SER A 121 -17.20 11.52 7.09
C SER A 121 -17.95 11.29 8.40
N GLN A 122 -19.22 11.71 8.48
CA GLN A 122 -20.06 11.53 9.68
C GLN A 122 -20.81 10.19 9.69
N GLY A 123 -21.32 9.76 8.52
CA GLY A 123 -22.12 8.55 8.38
C GLY A 123 -21.31 7.25 8.31
N GLY A 124 -20.00 7.34 8.09
CA GLY A 124 -19.11 6.18 7.95
C GLY A 124 -19.23 5.46 6.60
N SER A 125 -18.30 4.55 6.34
CA SER A 125 -18.11 3.92 5.02
C SER A 125 -19.33 3.12 4.52
N VAL A 126 -20.09 2.49 5.43
CA VAL A 126 -21.25 1.65 5.07
C VAL A 126 -22.39 2.49 4.48
N ALA A 127 -22.63 3.69 5.02
CA ALA A 127 -23.70 4.56 4.56
C ALA A 127 -23.30 5.44 3.36
N CYS A 128 -21.99 5.63 3.15
CA CYS A 128 -21.50 6.47 2.07
C CYS A 128 -21.65 5.77 0.70
N PRO A 129 -22.21 6.43 -0.33
CA PRO A 129 -22.25 5.88 -1.68
C PRO A 129 -20.83 5.72 -2.26
N ALA A 130 -20.70 4.83 -3.24
CA ALA A 130 -19.51 4.80 -4.08
C ALA A 130 -19.37 6.15 -4.80
N GLY A 131 -18.14 6.58 -5.05
CA GLY A 131 -17.95 7.71 -5.93
C GLY A 131 -18.31 7.37 -7.38
N THR A 132 -18.28 8.40 -8.20
CA THR A 132 -18.66 8.32 -9.62
C THR A 132 -17.66 8.99 -10.53
N SER A 133 -16.63 9.63 -9.96
CA SER A 133 -15.56 10.28 -10.68
C SER A 133 -14.36 10.47 -9.78
N LYS A 134 -13.17 10.62 -10.38
CA LYS A 134 -11.97 10.99 -9.64
C LYS A 134 -12.20 12.20 -8.72
N SER A 135 -12.89 13.23 -9.21
CA SER A 135 -13.12 14.47 -8.46
C SER A 135 -13.95 14.29 -7.18
N ASN A 136 -14.68 13.19 -7.01
CA ASN A 136 -15.48 12.93 -5.82
C ASN A 136 -14.97 11.79 -4.96
N GLU A 137 -13.84 11.15 -5.32
CA GLU A 137 -13.20 10.06 -4.54
C GLU A 137 -11.77 10.42 -4.10
N ASP A 138 -11.16 11.41 -4.74
CA ASP A 138 -9.79 11.85 -4.51
C ASP A 138 -9.74 12.85 -3.33
N THR A 139 -8.92 12.55 -2.34
CA THR A 139 -8.61 13.39 -1.18
C THR A 139 -7.50 14.40 -1.47
N TYR A 140 -6.71 14.16 -2.53
CA TYR A 140 -5.48 14.86 -2.90
C TYR A 140 -4.41 14.88 -1.79
N LEU A 141 -4.49 13.93 -0.85
CA LEU A 141 -3.53 13.73 0.23
C LEU A 141 -2.84 12.37 0.06
N LEU A 142 -1.67 12.22 0.67
CA LEU A 142 -1.04 10.91 0.84
C LEU A 142 -1.65 10.29 2.10
N SER A 143 -2.48 9.26 1.94
CA SER A 143 -3.15 8.56 3.04
C SER A 143 -2.26 7.62 3.84
#